data_AF-A0A370G9Q6-F1
#
_entry.id   AF-A0A370G9Q6-F1
#
_cell.length_a   1.000
_cell.length_b   1.000
_cell.length_c   1.000
_cell.angle_alpha   90.00
_cell.angle_beta   90.00
_cell.angle_gamma   90.00
#
_symmetry.space_group_name_H-M   'P 1'
#
loop_
_entity.id
_entity.type
_entity.pdbx_description
1 polymer ?
#
loop_
_entity_poly.entity_id
_entity_poly.type
_entity_poly.pdbx_seq_one_letter_code
_entity_poly.pdbx_strand_id
1 'polypeptide(L)' 'MKLLERIIYFLFTFFIFIVLWNVMTRLWEAFVPWNYKTDFIGVVVVIPLLIAAAFILSSLSFKVIKETK' A
#
# COMPACT_ATOMS: atom_id res chain seq x y z
N MET A 1 -25.37 6.73 -5.53
CA MET A 1 -24.63 6.26 -4.33
C MET A 1 -23.37 5.44 -4.62
N LYS A 2 -23.21 4.80 -5.81
CA LYS A 2 -22.00 4.02 -6.15
C LYS A 2 -20.68 4.83 -6.21
N LEU A 3 -20.75 6.14 -6.48
CA LEU A 3 -19.56 7.00 -6.56
C LEU A 3 -18.90 7.20 -5.18
N LEU A 4 -19.73 7.36 -4.13
CA LEU A 4 -19.26 7.58 -2.76
C LEU A 4 -18.51 6.35 -2.23
N GLU A 5 -19.07 5.14 -2.44
CA GLU A 5 -18.38 3.87 -2.11
C GLU A 5 -17.03 3.75 -2.80
N ARG A 6 -16.95 4.11 -4.08
CA ARG A 6 -15.70 4.04 -4.84
C ARG A 6 -14.65 5.01 -4.32
N ILE A 7 -15.07 6.21 -3.90
CA ILE A 7 -14.19 7.22 -3.29
C ILE A 7 -13.69 6.71 -1.93
N ILE A 8 -14.57 6.16 -1.09
CA ILE A 8 -14.20 5.61 0.21
C ILE A 8 -13.22 4.43 0.04
N TYR A 9 -13.46 3.55 -0.93
CA TYR A 9 -12.54 2.45 -1.25
C TYR A 9 -11.15 2.97 -1.65
N PHE A 10 -11.10 4.00 -2.49
CA PHE A 10 -9.83 4.61 -2.90
C PHE A 10 -9.10 5.27 -1.73
N LEU A 11 -9.81 6.02 -0.89
CA LEU A 11 -9.25 6.65 0.31
C LEU A 11 -8.69 5.61 1.27
N PHE A 12 -9.42 4.51 1.48
CA PHE A 12 -8.98 3.42 2.35
C PHE A 12 -7.74 2.69 1.78
N THR A 13 -7.74 2.42 0.47
CA THR A 13 -6.59 1.82 -0.21
C THR A 13 -5.36 2.74 -0.13
N PHE A 14 -5.54 4.04 -0.31
CA PHE A 14 -4.47 5.04 -0.20
C PHE A 14 -3.93 5.13 1.23
N PHE A 15 -4.80 5.06 2.24
CA PHE A 15 -4.39 4.99 3.64
C PHE A 15 -3.53 3.75 3.92
N ILE A 16 -3.96 2.57 3.46
CA ILE A 16 -3.17 1.33 3.58
C ILE A 16 -1.82 1.48 2.89
N PHE A 17 -1.79 2.08 1.69
CA PHE A 17 -0.54 2.34 0.97
C PHE A 17 0.41 3.24 1.77
N ILE A 18 -0.06 4.33 2.39
CA ILE A 18 0.78 5.21 3.22
C ILE A 18 1.37 4.45 4.41
N VAL A 19 0.58 3.59 5.06
CA VAL A 19 1.04 2.79 6.20
C VAL A 19 2.12 1.79 5.75
N LEU A 20 1.84 1.06 4.67
CA LEU A 20 2.79 0.12 4.05
C LEU A 20 4.08 0.82 3.63
N TRP A 21 3.97 1.99 3.01
CA TRP A 21 5.11 2.82 2.61
C TRP A 21 5.96 3.21 3.80
N ASN A 22 5.36 3.73 4.89
CA ASN A 22 6.11 4.11 6.09
C ASN A 22 6.85 2.94 6.73
N VAL A 23 6.21 1.77 6.82
CA VAL A 23 6.85 0.56 7.34
C VAL A 23 8.02 0.17 6.44
N MET A 24 7.81 0.17 5.12
CA MET A 24 8.82 -0.20 4.16
C MET A 24 10.01 0.77 4.16
N THR A 25 9.79 2.08 4.27
CA THR A 25 10.86 3.08 4.40
C THR A 25 11.70 2.83 5.65
N ARG A 26 11.07 2.56 6.80
CA ARG A 26 11.82 2.25 8.04
C ARG A 26 12.64 0.97 7.92
N LEU A 27 12.08 -0.07 7.29
CA LEU A 27 12.82 -1.30 7.01
C LEU A 27 13.96 -1.04 6.02
N TRP A 28 13.71 -0.23 4.99
CA TRP A 28 14.70 0.12 3.98
C TRP A 28 15.88 0.85 4.60
N GLU A 29 15.65 1.86 5.43
CA GLU A 29 16.70 2.61 6.12
C GLU A 29 17.50 1.74 7.10
N ALA A 30 16.87 0.71 7.69
CA ALA A 30 17.54 -0.20 8.63
C ALA A 30 18.41 -1.27 7.94
N PHE A 31 18.01 -1.74 6.76
CA PHE A 31 18.66 -2.88 6.09
C PHE A 31 19.44 -2.50 4.82
N VAL A 32 19.10 -1.38 4.18
CA VAL A 32 19.63 -1.01 2.88
C VAL A 32 20.46 0.27 3.00
N PRO A 33 21.78 0.20 2.71
CA PRO A 33 22.61 1.40 2.69
C PRO A 33 22.13 2.35 1.58
N TRP A 34 22.11 3.64 1.92
CA TRP A 34 21.74 4.73 1.01
C TRP A 34 22.72 4.77 -0.17
N ASN A 35 22.28 4.28 -1.32
CA ASN A 35 23.04 4.25 -2.55
C ASN A 35 22.08 4.42 -3.73
N TYR A 36 22.51 5.15 -4.75
CA TYR A 36 21.68 5.51 -5.90
C TYR A 36 21.07 4.29 -6.62
N LYS A 37 21.77 3.15 -6.59
CA LYS A 37 21.30 1.89 -7.19
C LYS A 37 20.15 1.27 -6.39
N THR A 38 20.22 1.31 -5.07
CA THR A 38 19.19 0.76 -4.18
C THR A 38 17.96 1.66 -4.19
N ASP A 39 18.12 2.99 -4.19
CA ASP A 39 16.99 3.91 -4.28
C ASP A 39 16.18 3.72 -5.58
N PHE A 40 16.87 3.43 -6.69
CA PHE A 40 16.21 3.11 -7.96
C PHE A 40 15.39 1.81 -7.88
N ILE A 41 15.91 0.78 -7.19
CA ILE A 41 15.18 -0.47 -6.93
C ILE A 41 13.97 -0.20 -6.01
N GLY A 42 14.13 0.66 -5.01
CA GLY A 42 13.03 1.12 -4.16
C GLY A 42 11.90 1.73 -4.99
N VAL A 43 12.22 2.62 -5.92
CA VAL A 43 11.19 3.26 -6.75
C VAL A 43 10.58 2.28 -7.77
N VAL A 44 11.39 1.47 -8.45
CA VAL A 44 10.93 0.65 -9.57
C VAL A 44 10.27 -0.66 -9.12
N VAL A 45 10.71 -1.24 -8.01
CA VAL A 45 10.24 -2.56 -7.56
C VAL A 45 9.35 -2.43 -6.33
N VAL A 46 9.77 -1.64 -5.34
CA VAL A 46 9.06 -1.57 -4.06
C VAL A 46 7.75 -0.79 -4.19
N ILE A 47 7.72 0.31 -4.94
CA ILE A 47 6.46 1.06 -5.16
C ILE A 47 5.38 0.19 -5.82
N PRO A 48 5.60 -0.48 -6.98
CA PRO A 48 4.56 -1.32 -7.57
C PRO A 48 4.12 -2.47 -6.67
N LEU A 49 5.05 -3.06 -5.91
CA LEU A 49 4.75 -4.12 -4.96
C LEU A 49 3.84 -3.63 -3.84
N LEU A 50 4.12 -2.45 -3.27
CA LEU A 50 3.30 -1.84 -2.23
C LEU A 50 1.93 -1.43 -2.74
N ILE A 51 1.82 -0.95 -4.00
CA ILE A 51 0.54 -0.66 -4.64
C ILE A 51 -0.29 -1.94 -4.74
N ALA A 52 0.28 -3.02 -5.27
CA ALA A 52 -0.41 -4.31 -5.38
C ALA A 52 -0.86 -4.83 -4.01
N ALA A 53 0.02 -4.78 -3.01
CA ALA A 53 -0.31 -5.17 -1.63
C ALA A 53 -1.45 -4.32 -1.05
N ALA A 54 -1.42 -3.01 -1.24
CA ALA A 54 -2.46 -2.11 -0.76
C ALA A 54 -3.83 -2.42 -1.38
N PHE A 55 -3.89 -2.70 -2.68
CA PHE A 55 -5.13 -3.09 -3.35
C PHE A 55 -5.65 -4.44 -2.85
N ILE A 56 -4.78 -5.43 -2.67
CA ILE A 56 -5.16 -6.76 -2.16
C ILE A 56 -5.71 -6.62 -0.75
N LEU A 57 -4.99 -5.97 0.17
CA LEU A 57 -5.44 -5.75 1.55
C LEU A 57 -6.76 -4.98 1.59
N SER A 58 -6.89 -3.91 0.82
CA SER A 58 -8.14 -3.14 0.75
C SER A 58 -9.31 -4.03 0.30
N SER A 59 -9.12 -4.83 -0.76
CA SER A 59 -10.16 -5.74 -1.24
C SER A 59 -10.55 -6.78 -0.20
N LEU A 60 -9.58 -7.32 0.55
CA LEU A 60 -9.80 -8.30 1.60
C LEU A 60 -10.56 -7.68 2.77
N SER A 61 -10.16 -6.48 3.21
CA SER A 61 -10.87 -5.75 4.26
C SER A 61 -12.32 -5.48 3.89
N PHE A 62 -12.58 -5.00 2.67
CA PHE A 62 -13.95 -4.79 2.20
C PHE A 62 -14.75 -6.09 2.07
N LYS A 63 -14.12 -7.19 1.65
CA LYS A 63 -14.75 -8.50 1.60
C LYS A 63 -15.16 -8.98 3.00
N VAL A 64 -14.24 -8.90 3.97
CA VAL A 64 -14.50 -9.29 5.36
C VAL A 64 -15.60 -8.44 5.98
N ILE A 65 -15.57 -7.11 5.79
CA ILE A 65 -16.62 -6.20 6.30
C ILE A 65 -17.99 -6.58 5.73
N LYS A 66 -18.05 -7.00 4.46
CA LYS A 66 -19.29 -7.39 3.80
C LYS A 66 -19.80 -8.77 4.22
N GLU A 67 -18.91 -9.72 4.52
CA GLU A 67 -19.27 -11.05 5.03
C GLU A 67 -19.63 -11.06 6.53
N THR A 68 -19.14 -10.08 7.29
CA THR A 68 -19.45 -9.93 8.74
C THR A 68 -20.83 -9.30 8.99
N LYS A 69 -21.52 -8.84 7.94
CA LYS A 69 -22.81 -8.15 8.01
C LYS A 69 -23.93 -9.06 7.53
#